data_AF-A0A952BXD6-F1
#
_entry.id   AF-A0A952BXD6-F1
#
_cell.length_a   1.000
_cell.length_b   1.000
_cell.length_c   1.000
_cell.angle_alpha   90.00
_cell.angle_beta   90.00
_cell.angle_gamma   90.00
#
_symmetry.space_group_name_H-M   'P 1'
#
loop_
_entity.id
_entity.type
_entity.pdbx_description
1 polymer ?
#
loop_
_entity_poly.entity_id
_entity_poly.type
_entity_poly.pdbx_seq_one_letter_code
_entity_poly.pdbx_strand_id
1 'polypeptide(L)'
;MWKESSVLIPAWIRDRFPPQRRSAVDFLKNLIDEDMLREICEADYAQYVTEHFLALKPIWEGNDWTELDYLIPMEVLELIRWSEPEVPEWKPGSVGIRGHKMRAFSCSVLLATSNFEPDQNTLIQMLDSVSVIGQQAEEAGARFLVWQLDRMGLDECRPFFVLGLAAMIQSVLNPISLEMEKDLAEWIISQESEIRAYLTGFRESYKVAPWLFGLSFHDLRVKRWEALILSMQKKSGDKPLGQMFTQKLGSCYFPHQEK
;
A
#
# COMPACT_ATOMS: atom_id res chain seq x y z
N MET A 1 14.10 20.41 9.54
CA MET A 1 13.52 21.29 8.50
C MET A 1 13.24 20.41 7.30
N TRP A 2 12.01 19.91 7.19
CA TRP A 2 11.60 19.01 6.12
C TRP A 2 11.60 19.80 4.82
N LYS A 3 12.38 19.38 3.81
CA LYS A 3 12.21 19.91 2.45
C LYS A 3 10.88 19.34 1.94
N GLU A 4 9.91 20.21 1.70
CA GLU A 4 8.69 19.84 0.98
C GLU A 4 9.09 19.18 -0.34
N SER A 5 8.51 18.01 -0.64
CA SER A 5 8.64 17.40 -1.97
C SER A 5 8.12 18.40 -2.98
N SER A 6 8.90 18.65 -4.02
CA SER A 6 8.59 19.65 -5.04
C SER A 6 7.51 19.18 -6.01
N VAL A 7 7.19 17.88 -6.00
CA VAL A 7 6.25 17.27 -6.95
C VAL A 7 4.95 16.91 -6.24
N LEU A 8 3.96 17.78 -6.44
CA LEU A 8 2.60 17.62 -5.94
C LEU A 8 1.85 16.50 -6.66
N ILE A 9 0.88 15.89 -5.97
CA ILE A 9 -0.10 14.97 -6.58
C ILE A 9 -0.85 15.74 -7.70
N PRO A 10 -0.97 15.19 -8.93
CA PRO A 10 -1.74 15.81 -10.02
C PRO A 10 -3.14 16.25 -9.58
N ALA A 11 -3.57 17.44 -9.98
CA ALA A 11 -4.83 18.05 -9.51
C ALA A 11 -6.04 17.16 -9.79
N TRP A 12 -6.12 16.57 -10.98
CA TRP A 12 -7.24 15.69 -11.35
C TRP A 12 -7.36 14.45 -10.46
N ILE A 13 -6.23 13.95 -9.91
CA ILE A 13 -6.25 12.83 -8.96
C ILE A 13 -6.90 13.27 -7.66
N ARG A 14 -6.54 14.46 -7.13
CA ARG A 14 -7.14 15.00 -5.91
C ARG A 14 -8.63 15.29 -6.09
N ASP A 15 -9.01 15.83 -7.25
CA ASP A 15 -10.40 16.14 -7.56
C ASP A 15 -11.24 14.85 -7.65
N ARG A 16 -10.71 13.78 -8.26
CA ARG A 16 -11.40 12.49 -8.37
C ARG A 16 -11.38 11.69 -7.07
N PHE A 17 -10.29 11.76 -6.32
CA PHE A 17 -10.03 11.01 -5.09
C PHE A 17 -9.63 11.98 -3.96
N PRO A 18 -10.60 12.68 -3.35
CA PRO A 18 -10.30 13.65 -2.32
C PRO A 18 -9.58 12.98 -1.13
N PRO A 19 -8.52 13.61 -0.56
CA PRO A 19 -7.73 13.04 0.52
C PRO A 19 -8.61 12.77 1.75
N GLN A 20 -8.69 11.51 2.18
CA GLN A 20 -9.47 11.11 3.35
C GLN A 20 -8.75 10.03 4.17
N ARG A 21 -8.21 10.42 5.33
CA ARG A 21 -7.49 9.55 6.28
C ARG A 21 -8.17 8.21 6.54
N ARG A 22 -9.48 8.24 6.72
CA ARG A 22 -10.24 7.09 7.19
C ARG A 22 -10.99 6.35 6.11
N SER A 23 -10.93 6.83 4.87
CA SER A 23 -11.76 6.31 3.78
C SER A 23 -11.63 4.78 3.59
N ALA A 24 -10.41 4.24 3.64
CA ALA A 24 -10.19 2.80 3.59
C ALA A 24 -10.75 2.07 4.82
N VAL A 25 -10.43 2.52 6.04
CA VAL A 25 -10.89 1.89 7.29
C VAL A 25 -12.41 1.94 7.42
N ASP A 26 -13.03 3.09 7.15
CA ASP A 26 -14.48 3.30 7.25
C ASP A 26 -15.25 2.47 6.21
N PHE A 27 -14.64 2.16 5.06
CA PHE A 27 -15.21 1.22 4.11
C PHE A 27 -15.08 -0.22 4.60
N LEU A 28 -13.86 -0.62 4.98
CA LEU A 28 -13.51 -2.00 5.34
C LEU A 28 -14.17 -2.47 6.63
N LYS A 29 -14.40 -1.58 7.61
CA LYS A 29 -15.09 -1.93 8.86
C LYS A 29 -16.49 -2.49 8.64
N ASN A 30 -17.17 -2.10 7.55
CA ASN A 30 -18.49 -2.61 7.19
C ASN A 30 -18.44 -4.00 6.53
N LEU A 31 -17.24 -4.49 6.19
CA LEU A 31 -17.04 -5.78 5.55
C LEU A 31 -16.57 -6.87 6.51
N ILE A 32 -16.14 -6.48 7.71
CA ILE A 32 -15.74 -7.38 8.79
C ILE A 32 -16.87 -7.47 9.83
N ASP A 33 -17.12 -8.68 10.31
CA ASP A 33 -18.02 -8.96 11.42
C ASP A 33 -17.24 -9.06 12.75
N GLU A 34 -17.98 -9.20 13.86
CA GLU A 34 -17.34 -9.32 15.18
C GLU A 34 -16.45 -10.56 15.27
N ASP A 35 -16.82 -11.67 14.61
CA ASP A 35 -16.01 -12.89 14.61
C ASP A 35 -14.68 -12.68 13.88
N MET A 36 -14.67 -11.93 12.77
CA MET A 36 -13.43 -11.52 12.10
C MET A 36 -12.58 -10.63 13.01
N LEU A 37 -13.21 -9.71 13.75
CA LEU A 37 -12.49 -8.86 14.70
C LEU A 37 -11.87 -9.67 15.84
N ARG A 38 -12.59 -10.66 16.38
CA ARG A 38 -12.06 -11.59 17.39
C ARG A 38 -10.90 -12.41 16.85
N GLU A 39 -11.01 -12.91 15.63
CA GLU A 39 -9.93 -13.68 14.99
C GLU A 39 -8.67 -12.82 14.76
N ILE A 40 -8.82 -11.52 14.46
CA ILE A 40 -7.68 -10.59 14.45
C ILE A 40 -7.06 -10.53 15.86
N CYS A 41 -7.87 -10.39 16.91
CA CYS A 41 -7.39 -10.31 18.29
C CYS A 41 -6.69 -11.59 18.78
N GLU A 42 -6.95 -12.74 18.14
CA GLU A 42 -6.33 -14.02 18.46
C GLU A 42 -4.98 -14.24 17.75
N ALA A 43 -4.54 -13.31 16.90
CA ALA A 43 -3.37 -13.49 16.04
C ALA A 43 -2.05 -13.70 16.81
N ASP A 44 -1.93 -13.11 18.01
CA ASP A 44 -0.77 -13.29 18.89
C ASP A 44 -0.94 -14.51 19.80
N TYR A 45 -1.08 -15.69 19.21
CA TYR A 45 -1.25 -16.96 19.94
C TYR A 45 -2.39 -16.93 20.98
N ALA A 46 -3.46 -16.19 20.69
CA ALA A 46 -4.57 -15.91 21.60
C ALA A 46 -4.16 -15.32 22.97
N GLN A 47 -3.02 -14.61 23.04
CA GLN A 47 -2.66 -13.79 24.19
C GLN A 47 -3.45 -12.47 24.16
N TYR A 48 -3.86 -11.99 25.33
CA TYR A 48 -4.52 -10.69 25.53
C TYR A 48 -5.72 -10.40 24.61
N VAL A 49 -6.44 -11.45 24.16
CA VAL A 49 -7.54 -11.33 23.20
C VAL A 49 -8.59 -10.32 23.64
N THR A 50 -8.90 -10.28 24.94
CA THR A 50 -9.91 -9.37 25.48
C THR A 50 -9.44 -7.92 25.39
N GLU A 51 -8.18 -7.66 25.71
CA GLU A 51 -7.56 -6.36 25.69
C GLU A 51 -7.40 -5.85 24.25
N HIS A 52 -6.95 -6.70 23.32
CA HIS A 52 -6.96 -6.41 21.89
C HIS A 52 -8.35 -6.07 21.38
N PHE A 53 -9.36 -6.86 21.76
CA PHE A 53 -10.73 -6.64 21.33
C PHE A 53 -11.29 -5.33 21.88
N LEU A 54 -11.05 -5.02 23.16
CA LEU A 54 -11.47 -3.76 23.77
C LEU A 54 -10.79 -2.54 23.12
N ALA A 55 -9.54 -2.68 22.68
CA ALA A 55 -8.80 -1.61 21.99
C ALA A 55 -9.23 -1.43 20.52
N LEU A 56 -9.50 -2.52 19.79
CA LEU A 56 -9.89 -2.46 18.38
C LEU A 56 -11.38 -2.16 18.17
N LYS A 57 -12.24 -2.56 19.09
CA LYS A 57 -13.70 -2.39 18.96
C LYS A 57 -14.12 -0.93 18.71
N PRO A 58 -13.61 0.09 19.43
CA PRO A 58 -13.91 1.49 19.12
C PRO A 58 -13.58 1.88 17.68
N ILE A 59 -12.45 1.43 17.14
CA ILE A 59 -12.02 1.72 15.75
C ILE A 59 -12.98 1.05 14.77
N TRP A 60 -13.32 -0.22 15.00
CA TRP A 60 -14.30 -0.96 14.21
C TRP A 60 -15.71 -0.34 14.26
N GLU A 61 -16.13 0.17 15.40
CA GLU A 61 -17.41 0.89 15.54
C GLU A 61 -17.38 2.27 14.86
N GLY A 62 -16.20 2.80 14.54
CA GLY A 62 -16.01 4.04 13.82
C GLY A 62 -15.60 5.23 14.67
N ASN A 63 -15.20 5.02 15.92
CA ASN A 63 -14.60 6.06 16.73
C ASN A 63 -13.27 6.51 16.12
N ASP A 64 -12.87 7.74 16.42
CA ASP A 64 -11.59 8.26 15.96
C ASP A 64 -10.43 7.74 16.80
N TRP A 65 -9.27 7.58 16.18
CA TRP A 65 -8.01 7.21 16.84
C TRP A 65 -6.87 7.98 16.19
N THR A 66 -5.76 8.14 16.90
CA THR A 66 -4.56 8.81 16.38
C THR A 66 -3.37 7.87 16.46
N GLU A 67 -3.09 7.41 17.67
CA GLU A 67 -2.02 6.47 17.99
C GLU A 67 -2.60 5.17 18.51
N LEU A 68 -1.81 4.10 18.40
CA LEU A 68 -2.06 2.81 19.00
C LEU A 68 -0.94 2.46 19.97
N ASP A 69 -1.24 1.78 21.07
CA ASP A 69 -0.19 1.15 21.87
C ASP A 69 0.44 0.01 21.07
N TYR A 70 1.78 -0.07 21.15
CA TYR A 70 2.58 -0.98 20.34
C TYR A 70 2.27 -2.45 20.63
N LEU A 71 1.99 -2.78 21.90
CA LEU A 71 1.66 -4.14 22.29
C LEU A 71 0.17 -4.42 22.03
N ILE A 72 -0.72 -3.51 22.41
CA ILE A 72 -2.17 -3.72 22.32
C ILE A 72 -2.85 -2.48 21.68
N PRO A 73 -3.36 -2.51 20.43
CA PRO A 73 -3.56 -3.66 19.57
C PRO A 73 -2.63 -3.73 18.35
N MET A 74 -1.57 -2.93 18.29
CA MET A 74 -0.72 -2.86 17.09
C MET A 74 -0.10 -4.22 16.74
N GLU A 75 0.38 -4.99 17.73
CA GLU A 75 0.95 -6.34 17.54
C GLU A 75 0.06 -7.26 16.68
N VAL A 76 -1.20 -7.46 17.07
CA VAL A 76 -2.10 -8.35 16.33
C VAL A 76 -2.45 -7.85 14.93
N LEU A 77 -2.51 -6.52 14.74
CA LEU A 77 -2.71 -5.95 13.41
C LEU A 77 -1.48 -6.22 12.54
N GLU A 78 -0.28 -6.07 13.08
CA GLU A 78 0.97 -6.38 12.39
C GLU A 78 1.09 -7.87 12.05
N LEU A 79 0.69 -8.76 12.94
CA LEU A 79 0.68 -10.19 12.66
C LEU A 79 -0.30 -10.55 11.53
N ILE A 80 -1.51 -9.98 11.55
CA ILE A 80 -2.50 -10.18 10.47
C ILE A 80 -2.05 -9.54 9.15
N ARG A 81 -1.28 -8.43 9.17
CA ARG A 81 -0.74 -7.81 7.96
C ARG A 81 0.11 -8.79 7.13
N TRP A 82 0.73 -9.74 7.80
CA TRP A 82 1.57 -10.76 7.17
C TRP A 82 0.81 -12.00 6.69
N SER A 83 -0.50 -12.07 6.91
CA SER A 83 -1.30 -13.22 6.47
C SER A 83 -1.27 -13.46 4.95
N GLU A 84 -1.40 -14.73 4.56
CA GLU A 84 -1.53 -15.19 3.17
C GLU A 84 -2.88 -15.90 2.97
N PRO A 85 -3.97 -15.18 2.67
CA PRO A 85 -5.31 -15.76 2.51
C PRO A 85 -5.39 -16.87 1.42
N GLU A 86 -4.44 -16.91 0.51
CA GLU A 86 -4.33 -17.92 -0.56
C GLU A 86 -3.62 -19.20 -0.12
N VAL A 87 -2.99 -19.21 1.06
CA VAL A 87 -2.22 -20.34 1.60
C VAL A 87 -2.98 -20.93 2.80
N PRO A 88 -3.68 -22.06 2.64
CA PRO A 88 -4.54 -22.63 3.69
C PRO A 88 -3.86 -22.91 5.03
N GLU A 89 -2.59 -23.25 4.97
CA GLU A 89 -1.76 -23.59 6.12
C GLU A 89 -1.20 -22.34 6.84
N TRP A 90 -1.31 -21.15 6.25
CA TRP A 90 -0.78 -19.94 6.84
C TRP A 90 -1.56 -19.54 8.10
N LYS A 91 -0.82 -19.18 9.14
CA LYS A 91 -1.34 -18.64 10.40
C LYS A 91 -0.45 -17.49 10.88
N PRO A 92 -1.01 -16.47 11.56
CA PRO A 92 -2.43 -16.31 11.89
C PRO A 92 -3.30 -15.84 10.71
N GLY A 93 -4.63 -15.93 10.88
CA GLY A 93 -5.63 -15.45 9.93
C GLY A 93 -6.49 -16.53 9.25
N SER A 94 -7.38 -16.03 8.39
CA SER A 94 -8.34 -16.79 7.60
C SER A 94 -7.92 -16.91 6.13
N VAL A 95 -8.55 -17.84 5.43
CA VAL A 95 -8.36 -18.08 3.99
C VAL A 95 -9.37 -17.31 3.14
N GLY A 96 -9.05 -17.14 1.86
CA GLY A 96 -9.91 -16.57 0.84
C GLY A 96 -10.40 -15.15 1.18
N ILE A 97 -11.62 -14.83 0.76
CA ILE A 97 -12.18 -13.47 0.90
C ILE A 97 -12.26 -13.00 2.36
N ARG A 98 -12.48 -13.91 3.32
CA ARG A 98 -12.48 -13.58 4.76
C ARG A 98 -11.11 -13.10 5.20
N GLY A 99 -10.05 -13.85 4.85
CA GLY A 99 -8.67 -13.45 5.10
C GLY A 99 -8.30 -12.11 4.50
N HIS A 100 -8.68 -11.87 3.23
CA HIS A 100 -8.44 -10.58 2.57
C HIS A 100 -9.10 -9.40 3.29
N LYS A 101 -10.34 -9.56 3.76
CA LYS A 101 -11.04 -8.50 4.53
C LYS A 101 -10.30 -8.16 5.82
N MET A 102 -9.88 -9.18 6.57
CA MET A 102 -9.12 -9.00 7.81
C MET A 102 -7.78 -8.32 7.53
N ARG A 103 -7.00 -8.81 6.56
CA ARG A 103 -5.70 -8.25 6.18
C ARG A 103 -5.82 -6.80 5.68
N ALA A 104 -6.78 -6.52 4.80
CA ALA A 104 -7.04 -5.18 4.31
C ALA A 104 -7.38 -4.21 5.44
N PHE A 105 -8.25 -4.62 6.37
CA PHE A 105 -8.62 -3.82 7.53
C PHE A 105 -7.40 -3.54 8.40
N SER A 106 -6.63 -4.57 8.77
CA SER A 106 -5.45 -4.41 9.61
C SER A 106 -4.38 -3.51 8.98
N CYS A 107 -4.05 -3.73 7.70
CA CYS A 107 -3.10 -2.86 6.98
C CYS A 107 -3.59 -1.41 6.93
N SER A 108 -4.90 -1.19 6.70
CA SER A 108 -5.47 0.16 6.62
C SER A 108 -5.43 0.88 7.98
N VAL A 109 -5.72 0.17 9.08
CA VAL A 109 -5.64 0.73 10.44
C VAL A 109 -4.19 1.08 10.79
N LEU A 110 -3.24 0.17 10.52
CA LEU A 110 -1.82 0.41 10.74
C LEU A 110 -1.33 1.64 9.98
N LEU A 111 -1.53 1.67 8.66
CA LEU A 111 -1.09 2.79 7.84
C LEU A 111 -1.73 4.12 8.28
N ALA A 112 -2.99 4.11 8.74
CA ALA A 112 -3.68 5.32 9.22
C ALA A 112 -3.26 5.78 10.63
N THR A 113 -2.44 5.02 11.34
CA THR A 113 -1.99 5.27 12.71
C THR A 113 -0.70 6.10 12.70
N SER A 114 -0.64 7.19 13.48
CA SER A 114 0.44 8.17 13.35
C SER A 114 1.79 7.73 13.91
N ASN A 115 1.80 6.84 14.91
CA ASN A 115 3.02 6.26 15.48
C ASN A 115 3.43 4.94 14.82
N PHE A 116 2.80 4.57 13.70
CA PHE A 116 3.21 3.46 12.85
C PHE A 116 3.97 4.03 11.65
N GLU A 117 5.19 3.54 11.39
CA GLU A 117 5.98 3.97 10.24
C GLU A 117 5.42 3.32 8.97
N PRO A 118 4.84 4.09 8.03
CA PRO A 118 4.24 3.51 6.83
C PRO A 118 5.31 2.90 5.93
N ASP A 119 5.17 1.61 5.64
CA ASP A 119 6.14 0.87 4.82
C ASP A 119 5.50 0.24 3.56
N GLN A 120 6.34 -0.04 2.56
CA GLN A 120 5.94 -0.61 1.28
C GLN A 120 5.37 -2.05 1.36
N ASN A 121 5.73 -2.82 2.39
CA ASN A 121 5.26 -4.19 2.59
C ASN A 121 3.83 -4.20 3.13
N THR A 122 3.54 -3.33 4.09
CA THR A 122 2.17 -3.13 4.61
C THR A 122 1.28 -2.61 3.49
N LEU A 123 1.78 -1.67 2.67
CA LEU A 123 1.07 -1.15 1.51
C LEU A 123 0.72 -2.26 0.50
N ILE A 124 1.67 -3.07 0.03
CA ILE A 124 1.38 -4.08 -1.01
C ILE A 124 0.38 -5.14 -0.54
N GLN A 125 0.37 -5.48 0.76
CA GLN A 125 -0.63 -6.38 1.33
C GLN A 125 -2.03 -5.76 1.37
N MET A 126 -2.12 -4.44 1.65
CA MET A 126 -3.36 -3.70 1.52
C MET A 126 -3.86 -3.72 0.07
N LEU A 127 -3.00 -3.34 -0.89
CA LEU A 127 -3.32 -3.26 -2.32
C LEU A 127 -3.85 -4.59 -2.85
N ASP A 128 -3.13 -5.68 -2.59
CA ASP A 128 -3.53 -7.02 -3.00
C ASP A 128 -4.92 -7.37 -2.46
N SER A 129 -5.14 -7.13 -1.17
CA SER A 129 -6.41 -7.48 -0.52
C SER A 129 -7.59 -6.64 -1.02
N VAL A 130 -7.41 -5.32 -1.19
CA VAL A 130 -8.50 -4.48 -1.69
C VAL A 130 -8.85 -4.80 -3.14
N SER A 131 -7.87 -5.23 -3.95
CA SER A 131 -8.11 -5.64 -5.34
C SER A 131 -9.00 -6.89 -5.42
N VAL A 132 -8.81 -7.83 -4.49
CA VAL A 132 -9.65 -9.04 -4.37
C VAL A 132 -11.04 -8.72 -3.80
N ILE A 133 -11.13 -7.77 -2.87
CA ILE A 133 -12.41 -7.31 -2.30
C ILE A 133 -13.26 -6.58 -3.35
N GLY A 134 -12.62 -5.77 -4.20
CA GLY A 134 -13.23 -5.17 -5.39
C GLY A 134 -13.13 -3.65 -5.46
N GLN A 135 -13.64 -3.11 -6.57
CA GLN A 135 -13.42 -1.73 -7.01
C GLN A 135 -13.81 -0.65 -5.98
N GLN A 136 -14.86 -0.86 -5.17
CA GLN A 136 -15.25 0.09 -4.13
C GLN A 136 -14.21 0.18 -3.00
N ALA A 137 -13.54 -0.94 -2.68
CA ALA A 137 -12.44 -0.97 -1.73
C ALA A 137 -11.21 -0.27 -2.29
N GLU A 138 -10.92 -0.45 -3.58
CA GLU A 138 -9.84 0.25 -4.28
C GLU A 138 -10.08 1.76 -4.34
N GLU A 139 -11.32 2.20 -4.60
CA GLU A 139 -11.67 3.63 -4.61
C GLU A 139 -11.56 4.26 -3.21
N ALA A 140 -11.96 3.54 -2.16
CA ALA A 140 -11.73 3.95 -0.78
C ALA A 140 -10.22 4.00 -0.45
N GLY A 141 -9.47 2.99 -0.87
CA GLY A 141 -8.01 2.96 -0.75
C GLY A 141 -7.31 4.11 -1.49
N ALA A 142 -7.80 4.50 -2.67
CA ALA A 142 -7.23 5.60 -3.44
C ALA A 142 -7.36 6.94 -2.70
N ARG A 143 -8.54 7.25 -2.15
CA ARG A 143 -8.74 8.44 -1.30
C ARG A 143 -7.84 8.46 -0.07
N PHE A 144 -7.60 7.28 0.50
CA PHE A 144 -6.67 7.10 1.62
C PHE A 144 -5.22 7.35 1.22
N LEU A 145 -4.76 6.80 0.09
CA LEU A 145 -3.39 6.99 -0.40
C LEU A 145 -3.10 8.43 -0.82
N VAL A 146 -4.09 9.17 -1.33
CA VAL A 146 -3.94 10.62 -1.57
C VAL A 146 -3.66 11.35 -0.25
N TRP A 147 -4.41 11.03 0.82
CA TRP A 147 -4.15 11.61 2.14
C TRP A 147 -2.78 11.23 2.71
N GLN A 148 -2.31 10.00 2.50
CA GLN A 148 -0.98 9.57 2.92
C GLN A 148 0.12 10.36 2.20
N LEU A 149 0.04 10.43 0.87
CA LEU A 149 1.03 11.09 0.04
C LEU A 149 1.15 12.59 0.33
N ASP A 150 0.08 13.24 0.81
CA ASP A 150 0.10 14.63 1.28
C ASP A 150 0.97 14.87 2.51
N ARG A 151 1.15 13.81 3.32
CA ARG A 151 1.88 13.88 4.59
C ARG A 151 3.27 13.27 4.49
N MET A 152 3.52 12.41 3.50
CA MET A 152 4.82 11.81 3.28
C MET A 152 5.82 12.87 2.81
N GLY A 153 6.97 12.95 3.50
CA GLY A 153 8.12 13.73 3.05
C GLY A 153 8.90 13.04 1.94
N LEU A 154 10.16 13.43 1.79
CA LEU A 154 11.13 12.71 0.95
C LEU A 154 11.53 11.41 1.67
N ASP A 155 10.84 10.33 1.33
CA ASP A 155 10.96 9.02 1.95
C ASP A 155 11.17 7.93 0.88
N GLU A 156 11.97 6.90 1.20
CA GLU A 156 12.28 5.81 0.25
C GLU A 156 11.05 5.00 -0.18
N CYS A 157 10.01 4.94 0.66
CA CYS A 157 8.75 4.25 0.35
C CYS A 157 7.82 5.09 -0.52
N ARG A 158 8.01 6.42 -0.63
CA ARG A 158 7.10 7.32 -1.37
C ARG A 158 6.80 6.85 -2.81
N PRO A 159 7.78 6.40 -3.63
CA PRO A 159 7.50 5.93 -4.98
C PRO A 159 6.59 4.68 -5.02
N PHE A 160 6.62 3.84 -3.98
CA PHE A 160 5.73 2.68 -3.86
C PHE A 160 4.28 3.11 -3.55
N PHE A 161 4.08 4.15 -2.72
CA PHE A 161 2.76 4.73 -2.48
C PHE A 161 2.18 5.37 -3.75
N VAL A 162 3.01 6.06 -4.52
CA VAL A 162 2.63 6.63 -5.83
C VAL A 162 2.22 5.53 -6.80
N LEU A 163 3.02 4.46 -6.90
CA LEU A 163 2.71 3.30 -7.74
C LEU A 163 1.42 2.60 -7.29
N GLY A 164 1.24 2.41 -5.99
CA GLY A 164 0.04 1.82 -5.42
C GLY A 164 -1.23 2.61 -5.73
N LEU A 165 -1.17 3.94 -5.63
CA LEU A 165 -2.27 4.81 -6.02
C LEU A 165 -2.54 4.71 -7.52
N ALA A 166 -1.51 4.73 -8.37
CA ALA A 166 -1.68 4.58 -9.81
C ALA A 166 -2.33 3.23 -10.20
N ALA A 167 -2.01 2.15 -9.49
CA ALA A 167 -2.65 0.85 -9.68
C ALA A 167 -4.15 0.88 -9.38
N MET A 168 -4.53 1.49 -8.25
CA MET A 168 -5.95 1.67 -7.89
C MET A 168 -6.68 2.55 -8.89
N ILE A 169 -6.06 3.65 -9.34
CA ILE A 169 -6.66 4.55 -10.35
C ILE A 169 -6.91 3.80 -11.67
N GLN A 170 -5.92 3.03 -12.15
CA GLN A 170 -6.07 2.25 -13.37
C GLN A 170 -7.20 1.22 -13.26
N SER A 171 -7.38 0.61 -12.07
CA SER A 171 -8.47 -0.32 -11.81
C SER A 171 -9.84 0.39 -11.77
N VAL A 172 -9.93 1.49 -11.02
CA VAL A 172 -11.19 2.21 -10.77
C VAL A 172 -11.69 2.94 -12.03
N LEU A 173 -10.80 3.55 -12.81
CA LEU A 173 -11.19 4.33 -14.00
C LEU A 173 -11.22 3.52 -15.29
N ASN A 174 -11.04 2.19 -15.25
CA ASN A 174 -10.89 1.38 -16.45
C ASN A 174 -12.09 1.49 -17.43
N PRO A 175 -11.91 2.02 -18.67
CA PRO A 175 -10.64 2.46 -19.27
C PRO A 175 -10.24 3.89 -18.90
N ILE A 176 -9.00 4.06 -18.45
CA ILE A 176 -8.40 5.38 -18.21
C ILE A 176 -8.10 6.10 -19.54
N SER A 177 -8.25 7.43 -19.56
CA SER A 177 -7.93 8.24 -20.75
C SER A 177 -6.42 8.25 -21.03
N LEU A 178 -6.05 8.45 -22.30
CA LEU A 178 -4.64 8.49 -22.71
C LEU A 178 -3.87 9.62 -22.02
N GLU A 179 -4.50 10.77 -21.82
CA GLU A 179 -3.92 11.93 -21.15
C GLU A 179 -3.66 11.64 -19.67
N MET A 180 -4.64 11.10 -18.95
CA MET A 180 -4.47 10.69 -17.55
C MET A 180 -3.40 9.61 -17.40
N GLU A 181 -3.32 8.68 -18.35
CA GLU A 181 -2.31 7.62 -18.32
C GLU A 181 -0.89 8.15 -18.58
N LYS A 182 -0.76 9.15 -19.46
CA LYS A 182 0.49 9.87 -19.67
C LYS A 182 0.90 10.62 -18.40
N ASP A 183 -0.03 11.36 -17.79
CA ASP A 183 0.20 12.10 -16.55
C ASP A 183 0.64 11.17 -15.42
N LEU A 184 0.00 10.00 -15.26
CA LEU A 184 0.41 9.00 -14.27
C LEU A 184 1.83 8.49 -14.52
N ALA A 185 2.20 8.19 -15.75
CA ALA A 185 3.53 7.70 -16.10
C ALA A 185 4.61 8.76 -15.78
N GLU A 186 4.38 10.01 -16.19
CA GLU A 186 5.29 11.13 -15.91
C GLU A 186 5.41 11.37 -14.39
N TRP A 187 4.28 11.31 -13.68
CA TRP A 187 4.26 11.49 -12.23
C TRP A 187 5.05 10.38 -11.51
N ILE A 188 4.84 9.10 -11.83
CA ILE A 188 5.60 7.98 -11.27
C ILE A 188 7.11 8.16 -11.49
N ILE A 189 7.53 8.48 -12.73
CA ILE A 189 8.95 8.70 -13.05
C ILE A 189 9.51 9.86 -12.23
N SER A 190 8.78 10.97 -12.13
CA SER A 190 9.24 12.16 -11.42
C SER A 190 9.44 11.91 -9.92
N GLN A 191 8.51 11.18 -9.28
CA GLN A 191 8.58 10.85 -7.85
C GLN A 191 9.76 9.91 -7.57
N GLU A 192 9.92 8.87 -8.38
CA GLU A 192 11.06 7.96 -8.27
C GLU A 192 12.39 8.69 -8.47
N SER A 193 12.49 9.58 -9.46
CA SER A 193 13.70 10.35 -9.75
C SER A 193 14.03 11.34 -8.64
N GLU A 194 13.04 12.01 -8.04
CA GLU A 194 13.22 12.93 -6.91
C GLU A 194 13.79 12.19 -5.70
N ILE A 195 13.20 11.03 -5.34
CA ILE A 195 13.67 10.21 -4.22
C ILE A 195 15.05 9.64 -4.50
N ARG A 196 15.32 9.16 -5.71
CA ARG A 196 16.67 8.70 -6.10
C ARG A 196 17.71 9.80 -5.96
N ALA A 197 17.41 11.02 -6.40
CA ALA A 197 18.31 12.16 -6.27
C ALA A 197 18.55 12.54 -4.80
N TYR A 198 17.50 12.51 -3.98
CA TYR A 198 17.59 12.70 -2.53
C TYR A 198 18.50 11.66 -1.88
N LEU A 199 18.23 10.37 -2.12
CA LEU A 199 19.00 9.24 -1.56
C LEU A 199 20.46 9.23 -2.04
N THR A 200 20.71 9.64 -3.28
CA THR A 200 22.05 9.80 -3.84
C THR A 200 22.90 10.81 -3.04
N GLY A 201 22.27 11.83 -2.45
CA GLY A 201 22.94 12.76 -1.54
C GLY A 201 23.53 12.10 -0.30
N PHE A 202 23.06 10.91 0.06
CA PHE A 202 23.57 10.10 1.17
C PHE A 202 24.53 9.00 0.70
N ARG A 203 24.23 8.33 -0.44
CA ARG A 203 25.07 7.27 -1.02
C ARG A 203 25.02 7.26 -2.55
N GLU A 204 26.19 7.35 -3.17
CA GLU A 204 26.33 7.37 -4.63
C GLU A 204 25.80 6.10 -5.32
N SER A 205 25.76 4.97 -4.62
CA SER A 205 25.22 3.69 -5.12
C SER A 205 23.77 3.78 -5.61
N TYR A 206 22.98 4.72 -5.08
CA TYR A 206 21.60 4.94 -5.52
C TYR A 206 21.49 5.46 -6.96
N LYS A 207 22.54 6.02 -7.56
CA LYS A 207 22.49 6.46 -8.97
C LYS A 207 22.27 5.31 -9.95
N VAL A 208 22.82 4.15 -9.63
CA VAL A 208 22.83 2.95 -10.48
C VAL A 208 21.98 1.81 -9.91
N ALA A 209 21.34 2.03 -8.75
CA ALA A 209 20.50 1.02 -8.13
C ALA A 209 19.29 0.70 -9.04
N PRO A 210 18.75 -0.53 -9.02
CA PRO A 210 17.58 -0.90 -9.81
C PRO A 210 16.43 0.09 -9.67
N TRP A 211 15.63 0.25 -10.73
CA TRP A 211 14.47 1.13 -10.70
C TRP A 211 13.48 0.65 -9.64
N LEU A 212 13.00 1.58 -8.80
CA LEU A 212 12.11 1.35 -7.66
C LEU A 212 12.72 0.47 -6.54
N PHE A 213 13.05 -0.79 -6.83
CA PHE A 213 13.55 -1.78 -5.86
C PHE A 213 14.95 -1.48 -5.32
N GLY A 214 15.73 -0.67 -6.02
CA GLY A 214 17.03 -0.21 -5.55
C GLY A 214 16.96 0.94 -4.54
N LEU A 215 15.76 1.47 -4.25
CA LEU A 215 15.59 2.61 -3.36
C LEU A 215 15.33 2.22 -1.90
N SER A 216 14.92 0.97 -1.64
CA SER A 216 14.68 0.47 -0.29
C SER A 216 15.57 -0.72 0.03
N PHE A 217 15.94 -0.85 1.30
CA PHE A 217 16.65 -2.03 1.82
C PHE A 217 15.71 -3.19 2.16
N HIS A 218 14.40 -2.96 2.09
CA HIS A 218 13.40 -3.98 2.36
C HIS A 218 13.13 -4.79 1.07
N ASP A 219 13.57 -6.04 1.05
CA ASP A 219 13.39 -6.98 -0.07
C ASP A 219 12.20 -7.93 0.13
N LEU A 220 11.58 -7.86 1.30
CA LEU A 220 10.35 -8.60 1.58
C LEU A 220 9.30 -8.19 0.54
N ARG A 221 8.61 -9.17 -0.05
CA ARG A 221 7.51 -8.97 -1.00
C ARG A 221 7.84 -8.26 -2.33
N VAL A 222 9.11 -8.16 -2.73
CA VAL A 222 9.50 -7.67 -4.08
C VAL A 222 8.68 -8.37 -5.19
N LYS A 223 8.48 -9.69 -5.09
CA LYS A 223 7.68 -10.46 -6.05
C LYS A 223 6.21 -9.98 -6.18
N ARG A 224 5.59 -9.51 -5.09
CA ARG A 224 4.21 -8.98 -5.13
C ARG A 224 4.16 -7.63 -5.86
N TRP A 225 5.17 -6.79 -5.64
CA TRP A 225 5.33 -5.53 -6.39
C TRP A 225 5.62 -5.76 -7.87
N GLU A 226 6.50 -6.71 -8.22
CA GLU A 226 6.75 -7.09 -9.61
C GLU A 226 5.47 -7.58 -10.29
N ALA A 227 4.69 -8.44 -9.62
CA ALA A 227 3.42 -8.93 -10.13
C ALA A 227 2.42 -7.78 -10.37
N LEU A 228 2.35 -6.79 -9.46
CA LEU A 228 1.53 -5.60 -9.63
C LEU A 228 1.96 -4.78 -10.86
N ILE A 229 3.26 -4.52 -11.01
CA ILE A 229 3.81 -3.77 -12.15
C ILE A 229 3.50 -4.49 -13.46
N LEU A 230 3.72 -5.80 -13.54
CA LEU A 230 3.42 -6.60 -14.73
C LEU A 230 1.91 -6.59 -15.06
N SER A 231 1.05 -6.64 -14.05
CA SER A 231 -0.40 -6.50 -14.22
C SER A 231 -0.77 -5.15 -14.80
N MET A 232 -0.21 -4.06 -14.27
CA MET A 232 -0.44 -2.70 -14.77
C MET A 232 0.07 -2.54 -16.21
N GLN A 233 1.27 -3.03 -16.51
CA GLN A 233 1.86 -3.03 -17.85
C GLN A 233 0.95 -3.75 -18.84
N LYS A 234 0.48 -4.95 -18.49
CA LYS A 234 -0.41 -5.75 -19.35
C LYS A 234 -1.74 -5.04 -19.61
N LYS A 235 -2.33 -4.38 -18.60
CA LYS A 235 -3.57 -3.60 -18.73
C LYS A 235 -3.38 -2.38 -19.64
N SER A 236 -2.23 -1.73 -19.57
CA SER A 236 -1.90 -0.56 -20.38
C SER A 236 -1.50 -0.89 -21.82
N GLY A 237 -0.84 -2.03 -22.06
CA GLY A 237 -0.34 -2.38 -23.38
C GLY A 237 0.65 -1.33 -23.91
N ASP A 238 0.42 -0.85 -25.14
CA ASP A 238 1.28 0.14 -25.81
C ASP A 238 1.01 1.60 -25.39
N LYS A 239 0.13 1.82 -24.42
CA LYS A 239 -0.14 3.17 -23.88
C LYS A 239 1.01 3.67 -22.99
N PRO A 240 1.07 4.98 -22.66
CA PRO A 240 2.22 5.59 -21.99
C PRO A 240 2.70 4.87 -20.73
N LEU A 241 1.78 4.42 -19.87
CA LEU A 241 2.12 3.74 -18.63
C LEU A 241 2.72 2.33 -18.89
N GLY A 242 2.20 1.61 -19.89
CA GLY A 242 2.76 0.31 -20.29
C GLY A 242 4.13 0.44 -20.97
N GLN A 243 4.33 1.47 -21.79
CA GLN A 243 5.63 1.80 -22.37
C GLN A 243 6.66 2.16 -21.30
N MET A 244 6.27 2.96 -20.29
CA MET A 244 7.12 3.30 -19.15
C MET A 244 7.61 2.04 -18.43
N PHE A 245 6.71 1.13 -18.05
CA PHE A 245 7.11 -0.10 -17.38
C PHE A 245 8.01 -0.98 -18.23
N THR A 246 7.75 -1.07 -19.55
CA THR A 246 8.61 -1.82 -20.49
C THR A 246 10.04 -1.29 -20.48
N GLN A 247 10.20 0.04 -20.54
CA GLN A 247 11.51 0.69 -20.51
C GLN A 247 12.23 0.49 -19.17
N LYS A 248 11.53 0.66 -18.05
CA LYS A 248 12.12 0.59 -16.71
C LYS A 248 12.44 -0.84 -16.26
N LEU A 249 11.59 -1.81 -16.59
CA LEU A 249 11.85 -3.22 -16.30
C LEU A 249 12.96 -3.78 -17.20
N GLY A 250 13.02 -3.39 -18.47
CA GLY A 250 14.09 -3.80 -19.38
C GLY A 250 15.49 -3.32 -18.96
N SER A 251 15.58 -2.22 -18.18
CA SER A 251 16.83 -1.75 -17.58
C SER A 251 17.20 -2.44 -16.26
N CYS A 252 16.27 -3.17 -15.64
CA CYS A 252 16.51 -3.93 -14.41
C CYS A 252 16.94 -5.35 -14.78
N TYR A 253 18.24 -5.58 -14.98
CA TYR A 253 18.77 -6.94 -14.92
C TYR A 253 18.53 -7.45 -13.49
N PHE A 254 17.61 -8.40 -13.32
CA PHE A 254 17.47 -9.16 -12.09
C PHE A 254 18.43 -10.36 -12.20
N PRO A 255 19.61 -10.34 -11.56
CA PRO A 255 20.33 -11.60 -11.38
C PRO A 255 19.50 -12.41 -10.39
N HIS A 256 18.69 -13.35 -10.91
CA HIS A 256 18.08 -14.37 -10.08
C HIS A 256 19.17 -15.03 -9.24
N GLN A 257 19.20 -14.73 -7.94
CA GLN A 257 19.81 -15.65 -6.98
C GLN A 257 18.78 -16.75 -6.77
N GLU A 258 18.89 -17.80 -7.58
CA GLU A 258 18.47 -19.13 -7.15
C GLU A 258 19.30 -19.51 -5.92
N LYS A 259 18.64 -19.57 -4.76
CA LYS A 259 19.03 -20.41 -3.63
C LYS A 259 17.78 -21.01 -3.01
#